data_AF-A0A5C8J363-F1
#
_entry.id   AF-A0A5C8J363-F1
#
_cell.length_a   1.000
_cell.length_b   1.000
_cell.length_c   1.000
_cell.angle_alpha   90.00
_cell.angle_beta   90.00
_cell.angle_gamma   90.00
#
_symmetry.space_group_name_H-M   'P 1'
#
loop_
_entity.id
_entity.type
_entity.pdbx_description
1 polymer ?
#
loop_
_entity_poly.entity_id
_entity_poly.type
_entity_poly.pdbx_seq_one_letter_code
_entity_poly.pdbx_strand_id
1 'polypeptide(L)' 'MFESEVQIRVRYAETDQMGYVYYGNYAAYYEVARTEVFRKLGIHYKEMEATG' A
#
# COMPACT_ATOMS: atom_id res chain seq x y z
N MET A 1 17.20 1.18 11.53
CA MET A 1 16.15 1.61 10.58
C MET A 1 14.88 0.85 10.95
N PHE A 2 13.70 1.47 10.92
CA PHE A 2 12.45 0.74 11.15
C PHE A 2 12.07 0.04 9.85
N GLU A 3 11.70 -1.24 9.93
CA GLU A 3 11.36 -2.08 8.79
C GLU A 3 10.02 -2.75 9.02
N SER A 4 9.24 -2.91 7.95
CA SER A 4 7.97 -3.62 8.01
C SER A 4 7.65 -4.27 6.67
N GLU A 5 7.07 -5.46 6.73
CA GLU A 5 6.62 -6.20 5.55
C GLU A 5 5.09 -6.25 5.48
N VAL A 6 4.58 -6.25 4.24
CA VAL A 6 3.16 -6.46 3.92
C VAL A 6 3.07 -7.41 2.72
N GLN A 7 2.30 -8.48 2.87
CA GLN A 7 2.01 -9.38 1.75
C GLN A 7 0.79 -8.89 1.00
N ILE A 8 0.93 -8.71 -0.31
CA ILE A 8 -0.15 -8.28 -1.20
C ILE A 8 -0.45 -9.41 -2.18
N ARG A 9 -1.71 -9.84 -2.21
CA ARG A 9 -2.20 -10.78 -3.22
C ARG A 9 -2.68 -10.03 -4.44
N VAL A 10 -2.01 -10.26 -5.58
CA VAL A 10 -2.42 -9.73 -6.87
C VAL A 10 -3.81 -10.26 -7.24
N ARG A 11 -4.68 -9.34 -7.63
CA ARG A 11 -6.04 -9.61 -8.11
C ARG A 11 -6.00 -9.70 -9.63
N TYR A 12 -6.87 -10.53 -10.20
CA TYR A 12 -6.97 -10.68 -11.66
C TYR A 12 -7.29 -9.36 -12.38
N ALA A 13 -8.05 -8.47 -11.74
CA ALA A 13 -8.37 -7.14 -12.29
C ALA A 13 -7.15 -6.20 -12.38
N GLU A 14 -6.05 -6.50 -11.70
CA GLU A 14 -4.84 -5.67 -11.66
C GLU A 14 -3.83 -6.09 -12.75
N THR A 15 -4.13 -7.15 -13.51
CA THR A 15 -3.28 -7.64 -14.60
C THR A 15 -3.63 -7.02 -15.94
N ASP A 16 -2.64 -6.80 -16.80
CA ASP A 16 -2.83 -6.33 -18.18
C ASP A 16 -2.84 -7.48 -19.21
N GLN A 17 -2.97 -7.14 -20.49
CA GLN A 17 -2.97 -8.10 -21.60
C GLN A 17 -1.65 -8.88 -21.73
N MET A 18 -0.57 -8.44 -21.09
CA MET A 18 0.73 -9.12 -21.09
C MET A 18 0.79 -10.19 -19.98
N GLY A 19 -0.21 -10.27 -19.10
CA GLY A 19 -0.29 -11.26 -18.02
C GLY A 19 0.49 -10.87 -16.76
N TYR A 20 0.91 -9.61 -16.65
CA TYR A 20 1.62 -9.07 -15.49
C TYR A 20 0.75 -8.05 -14.76
N VAL A 21 1.14 -7.69 -13.54
CA VAL A 21 0.56 -6.53 -12.85
C VAL A 21 0.85 -5.29 -13.69
N TYR A 22 -0.20 -4.57 -14.07
CA TYR A 22 -0.03 -3.30 -14.76
C TYR A 22 0.76 -2.32 -13.88
N TYR A 23 1.80 -1.69 -14.44
CA TYR A 23 2.74 -0.87 -13.66
C TYR A 23 2.06 0.26 -12.87
N GLY A 24 0.92 0.77 -13.34
CA GLY A 24 0.14 1.81 -12.64
C GLY A 24 -0.40 1.36 -11.29
N ASN A 25 -0.55 0.05 -11.05
CA ASN A 25 -1.07 -0.48 -9.79
C ASN A 25 -0.04 -0.49 -8.65
N TYR A 26 1.26 -0.39 -8.95
CA TYR A 26 2.30 -0.44 -7.92
C TYR A 26 2.24 0.75 -6.96
N ALA A 27 1.77 1.93 -7.40
CA ALA A 27 1.57 3.08 -6.51
C ALA A 27 0.56 2.78 -5.40
N ALA A 28 -0.53 2.07 -5.72
CA ALA A 28 -1.52 1.64 -4.73
C ALA A 28 -0.92 0.62 -3.75
N TYR A 29 -0.04 -0.28 -4.21
CA TYR A 29 0.65 -1.21 -3.33
C TYR A 29 1.59 -0.51 -2.34
N TYR A 30 2.30 0.54 -2.79
CA TYR A 30 3.11 1.36 -1.90
C TYR A 30 2.27 2.11 -0.87
N GLU A 31 1.09 2.59 -1.26
CA GLU A 31 0.17 3.22 -0.32
C GLU A 31 -0.32 2.23 0.75
N VAL A 32 -0.66 1.00 0.37
CA VAL A 32 -1.02 -0.06 1.32
C VAL A 32 0.13 -0.30 2.30
N ALA A 33 1.36 -0.49 1.83
CA ALA A 33 2.51 -0.67 2.69
C ALA A 33 2.73 0.51 3.66
N ARG A 34 2.60 1.75 3.16
CA ARG A 34 2.73 2.97 3.97
C ARG A 34 1.65 3.07 5.05
N THR A 35 0.39 2.76 4.72
CA THR A 35 -0.69 2.81 5.71
C THR A 35 -0.52 1.74 6.80
N GLU A 36 -0.01 0.56 6.44
CA GLU A 36 0.35 -0.49 7.42
C GLU A 36 1.51 -0.07 8.34
N VAL A 37 2.50 0.66 7.82
CA VAL A 37 3.55 1.27 8.66
C VAL A 37 2.94 2.21 9.70
N PHE A 38 2.06 3.12 9.28
CA PHE A 38 1.40 4.03 10.22
C PHE A 38 0.59 3.29 11.28
N ARG A 39 -0.17 2.26 10.88
CA ARG A 39 -0.89 1.40 11.83
C ARG A 39 0.05 0.74 12.85
N LYS A 40 1.19 0.20 12.40
CA LYS A 40 2.21 -0.41 13.29
C LYS A 40 2.84 0.59 14.25
N LEU A 41 2.93 1.86 13.86
CA LEU A 41 3.43 2.95 14.70
C LEU A 41 2.35 3.55 15.62
N GLY A 42 1.11 3.05 15.59
CA GLY A 42 -0.01 3.60 16.35
C GLY A 42 -0.52 4.95 15.83
N ILE A 43 -0.15 5.33 14.61
CA ILE A 43 -0.59 6.56 13.95
C ILE A 43 -1.81 6.23 13.11
N HIS A 44 -2.97 6.78 13.46
CA HIS A 44 -4.14 6.69 12.60
C HIS A 44 -4.02 7.72 11.46
N TYR A 45 -3.93 7.22 10.23
CA TYR A 45 -3.76 8.07 9.04
C TYR A 45 -4.81 9.19 8.94
N LYS A 46 -6.07 8.88 9.29
CA LYS A 46 -7.17 9.85 9.32
C LYS A 46 -6.98 10.98 10.34
N GLU A 47 -6.36 10.68 11.49
CA GLU A 47 -6.06 11.68 12.52
C GLU A 47 -4.93 12.60 12.05
N MET A 48 -3.94 12.04 11.34
CA MET A 48 -2.86 12.80 10.74
C MET A 48 -3.36 13.78 9.66
N GLU A 49 -4.30 13.34 8.81
CA GLU A 49 -4.94 14.21 7.81
C GLU A 49 -5.76 15.35 8.46
N ALA A 50 -6.40 15.10 9.62
CA ALA A 50 -7.19 16.09 10.33
C ALA A 50 -6.35 17.19 11.02
N THR A 51 -5.06 16.92 11.23
CA THR A 51 -4.10 17.89 11.81
C THR A 51 -3.37 18.75 10.77
N GLY A 52 -3.70 18.59 9.48
CA GLY A 52 -3.09 19.32 8.35
C GLY A 52 -3.87 20.54 7.89
#